data_AF-A0A830GL98-F1
#
_entry.id   AF-A0A830GL98-F1
#
_cell.length_a   1.000
_cell.length_b   1.000
_cell.length_c   1.000
_cell.angle_alpha   90.00
_cell.angle_beta   90.00
_cell.angle_gamma   90.00
#
_symmetry.space_group_name_H-M   'P 1'
#
loop_
_entity.id
_entity.type
_entity.pdbx_description
1 polymer ?
#
loop_
_entity_poly.entity_id
_entity_poly.type
_entity_poly.pdbx_seq_one_letter_code
_entity_poly.pdbx_strand_id
1 'polypeptide(L)'
;MPLERRLSESHAVLWAVVILASLFDIVTTMVGLERGLTEGNAVARAFIETYGTPGVGLLKFSALVVVVVCWAWFDDRRATAVLTAFALVSLAVVASNAVTLASV
;
A
#
# COMPACT_ATOMS: atom_id res chain seq x y z
N MET A 1 7.07 -18.11 19.08
CA MET A 1 7.98 -18.10 17.92
C MET A 1 8.82 -16.84 18.04
N PRO A 2 10.15 -16.88 18.21
CA PRO A 2 10.91 -15.66 18.32
C PRO A 2 10.95 -14.99 16.94
N LEU A 3 10.29 -13.83 16.84
CA LEU A 3 10.12 -13.00 15.65
C LEU A 3 11.41 -12.21 15.31
N GLU A 4 12.59 -12.77 15.58
CA GLU A 4 13.86 -12.10 15.33
C GLU A 4 14.38 -12.44 13.94
N ARG A 5 13.63 -12.05 12.91
CA ARG A 5 14.16 -11.99 11.55
C ARG A 5 15.03 -10.74 11.45
N ARG A 6 16.35 -10.91 11.30
CA ARG A 6 17.26 -9.77 11.07
C ARG A 6 16.83 -9.07 9.80
N LEU A 7 16.47 -7.79 9.91
CA LEU A 7 16.23 -6.92 8.77
C LEU A 7 17.56 -6.71 8.05
N SER A 8 17.73 -7.34 6.89
CA SER A 8 18.81 -6.98 5.97
C SER A 8 18.62 -5.54 5.49
N GLU A 9 19.69 -4.88 5.09
CA GLU A 9 19.65 -3.51 4.54
C GLU A 9 18.68 -3.42 3.34
N SER A 10 18.67 -4.44 2.47
CA SER A 10 17.73 -4.53 1.34
C SER A 10 16.26 -4.64 1.80
N HIS A 11 15.97 -5.40 2.86
CA HIS A 11 14.62 -5.47 3.41
C HIS A 11 14.21 -4.16 4.07
N ALA A 12 15.12 -3.47 4.75
CA ALA A 12 14.85 -2.16 5.33
C ALA A 12 14.49 -1.13 4.25
N VAL A 13 15.24 -1.09 3.15
CA VAL A 13 14.94 -0.21 1.99
C VAL A 13 13.58 -0.58 1.38
N LEU A 14 13.31 -1.86 1.15
CA LEU A 14 12.02 -2.30 0.61
C LEU A 14 10.85 -1.91 1.53
N TRP A 15 10.99 -2.10 2.84
CA TRP A 15 10.00 -1.68 3.81
C TRP A 15 9.79 -0.16 3.82
N ALA A 16 10.86 0.63 3.74
CA ALA A 16 10.77 2.08 3.64
C ALA A 16 9.99 2.51 2.39
N VAL A 17 10.29 1.91 1.23
CA VAL A 17 9.55 2.16 -0.03
C VAL A 17 8.08 1.78 0.13
N VAL A 18 7.78 0.61 0.71
CA VAL A 18 6.40 0.15 0.93
C VAL A 18 5.62 1.11 1.83
N ILE A 19 6.22 1.56 2.93
CA ILE A 19 5.58 2.49 3.88
C ILE A 19 5.35 3.85 3.21
N LEU A 20 6.36 4.39 2.55
CA LEU A 20 6.27 5.69 1.87
C LEU A 20 5.24 5.64 0.73
N ALA A 21 5.28 4.62 -0.12
CA ALA A 21 4.31 4.44 -1.19
C ALA A 21 2.89 4.30 -0.63
N SER A 22 2.71 3.55 0.46
CA SER A 22 1.41 3.43 1.13
C SER A 22 0.92 4.79 1.65
N LEU A 23 1.80 5.61 2.24
CA LEU A 23 1.43 6.94 2.71
C LEU A 23 1.01 7.86 1.55
N PHE A 24 1.83 7.92 0.49
CA PHE A 24 1.51 8.72 -0.70
C PHE A 24 0.20 8.28 -1.34
N ASP A 25 -0.04 6.98 -1.41
CA ASP A 25 -1.26 6.45 -1.98
C ASP A 25 -2.49 6.78 -1.10
N ILE A 26 -2.37 6.89 0.23
CA ILE A 26 -3.47 7.40 1.09
C ILE A 26 -3.77 8.85 0.74
N VAL A 27 -2.74 9.69 0.77
CA VAL A 27 -2.87 11.14 0.58
C VAL A 27 -3.45 11.45 -0.81
N THR A 28 -2.91 10.82 -1.85
CA THR A 28 -3.39 11.04 -3.23
C THR A 28 -4.85 10.61 -3.39
N THR A 29 -5.25 9.48 -2.81
CA THR A 29 -6.65 9.03 -2.86
C THR A 29 -7.57 10.00 -2.11
N MET A 30 -7.19 10.45 -0.91
CA MET A 30 -7.99 11.42 -0.13
C MET A 30 -8.15 12.75 -0.87
N VAL A 31 -7.07 13.29 -1.43
CA VAL A 31 -7.10 14.53 -2.22
C VAL A 31 -7.94 14.35 -3.49
N GLY A 32 -7.89 13.17 -4.12
CA GLY A 32 -8.71 12.87 -5.29
C GLY A 32 -10.20 12.89 -4.96
N LEU A 33 -10.59 12.24 -3.87
CA LEU A 33 -11.97 12.22 -3.38
C LEU A 33 -12.47 13.62 -3.02
N GLU A 34 -11.65 14.45 -2.36
CA GLU A 34 -11.99 15.85 -2.04
C GLU A 34 -12.19 16.70 -3.31
N ARG A 35 -11.51 16.37 -4.41
CA ARG A 35 -11.66 17.02 -5.72
C ARG A 35 -12.81 16.45 -6.56
N GLY A 36 -13.60 15.52 -6.01
CA GLY A 36 -14.76 14.93 -6.69
C GLY A 36 -14.41 13.80 -7.67
N LEU A 37 -13.18 13.28 -7.65
CA LEU A 37 -12.85 12.06 -8.38
C LEU A 37 -13.57 10.87 -7.76
N THR A 38 -14.01 9.95 -8.61
CA THR A 38 -14.69 8.73 -8.18
C THR A 38 -13.74 7.54 -8.19
N GLU A 39 -13.83 6.72 -7.16
CA GLU A 39 -12.97 5.56 -6.99
C GLU A 39 -13.35 4.44 -7.97
N GLY A 40 -12.48 4.14 -8.95
CA GLY A 40 -12.72 3.07 -9.94
C GLY A 40 -12.53 1.65 -9.39
N ASN A 41 -11.93 1.51 -8.21
CA ASN A 41 -11.70 0.23 -7.56
C ASN A 41 -12.91 -0.15 -6.69
N ALA A 42 -13.64 -1.20 -7.08
CA ALA A 42 -14.84 -1.67 -6.38
C ALA A 42 -14.59 -2.00 -4.89
N VAL A 43 -13.40 -2.49 -4.54
CA VAL A 43 -13.03 -2.80 -3.15
C VAL A 43 -12.80 -1.50 -2.36
N ALA A 44 -12.07 -0.55 -2.93
CA ALA A 44 -11.85 0.75 -2.29
C ALA A 44 -13.17 1.50 -2.10
N ARG A 45 -14.04 1.46 -3.11
CA ARG A 45 -15.38 2.02 -3.02
C ARG A 45 -16.21 1.39 -1.91
N ALA A 46 -16.22 0.06 -1.79
CA ALA A 46 -16.93 -0.61 -0.70
C ALA A 46 -16.43 -0.21 0.69
N PHE A 47 -15.11 -0.03 0.85
CA PHE A 47 -14.53 0.47 2.10
C PHE A 47 -14.93 1.93 2.39
N ILE A 48 -14.95 2.80 1.38
CA ILE A 48 -15.38 4.19 1.52
C ILE A 48 -16.88 4.27 1.83
N GLU A 49 -17.72 3.48 1.17
CA GLU A 49 -19.16 3.41 1.44
C GLU A 49 -19.46 2.92 2.86
N THR A 50 -18.64 2.00 3.38
CA THR A 50 -18.85 1.41 4.72
C THR A 50 -18.26 2.26 5.84
N TYR A 51 -17.08 2.85 5.64
CA TYR A 51 -16.29 3.49 6.69
C TYR A 51 -15.99 4.98 6.44
N GLY A 52 -16.49 5.56 5.35
CA GLY A 52 -16.17 6.92 4.91
C GLY A 52 -14.71 7.06 4.44
N THR A 53 -14.20 8.29 4.45
CA THR A 53 -12.79 8.61 4.12
C THR A 53 -11.75 7.77 4.90
N PRO A 54 -11.96 7.44 6.21
CA PRO A 54 -11.10 6.50 6.92
C PRO A 54 -10.98 5.10 6.30
N GLY A 55 -11.98 4.68 5.50
CA GLY A 55 -12.00 3.39 4.79
C GLY A 55 -10.80 3.18 3.86
N VAL A 56 -10.26 4.23 3.26
CA VAL A 56 -9.06 4.17 2.42
C VAL A 56 -7.83 3.75 3.24
N GLY A 57 -7.68 4.33 4.44
CA GLY A 57 -6.61 3.97 5.36
C GLY A 57 -6.74 2.53 5.86
N LEU A 58 -7.97 2.11 6.20
CA LEU A 58 -8.30 0.74 6.62
C LEU A 58 -7.96 -0.31 5.56
N LEU A 59 -8.31 -0.04 4.30
CA LEU A 59 -8.00 -0.95 3.19
C LEU A 59 -6.48 -1.12 3.03
N LYS A 60 -5.73 -0.02 3.06
CA LYS A 60 -4.27 -0.06 2.97
C LYS A 60 -3.60 -0.72 4.16
N PHE A 61 -4.09 -0.43 5.36
CA PHE A 61 -3.59 -1.08 6.57
C PHE A 61 -3.80 -2.60 6.47
N SER A 62 -4.98 -3.03 6.00
CA SER A 62 -5.27 -4.46 5.77
C SER A 62 -4.30 -5.07 4.75
N ALA A 63 -4.01 -4.38 3.64
CA ALA A 63 -3.02 -4.82 2.67
C ALA A 63 -1.61 -4.92 3.28
N LEU A 64 -1.19 -3.94 4.08
CA LEU A 64 0.10 -3.97 4.80
C LEU A 64 0.17 -5.14 5.77
N VAL A 65 -0.89 -5.43 6.52
CA VAL A 65 -0.95 -6.60 7.42
C VAL A 65 -0.76 -7.90 6.65
N VAL A 66 -1.40 -8.06 5.49
CA VAL A 66 -1.20 -9.24 4.62
C VAL A 66 0.26 -9.35 4.19
N VAL A 67 0.88 -8.25 3.78
CA VAL A 67 2.31 -8.23 3.41
C VAL A 67 3.21 -8.61 4.57
N VAL A 68 2.97 -8.08 5.78
CA VAL A 68 3.70 -8.44 7.00
C VAL A 68 3.58 -9.93 7.28
N VAL A 69 2.37 -10.48 7.23
CA VAL A 69 2.11 -11.90 7.50
C VAL A 69 2.82 -12.79 6.46
N CYS A 70 2.70 -12.46 5.17
CA CYS A 70 3.40 -13.18 4.11
C CYS A 70 4.92 -13.08 4.28
N TRP A 71 5.44 -11.89 4.57
CA TRP A 71 6.87 -11.69 4.80
C TRP A 71 7.35 -12.49 6.00
N ALA A 72 6.61 -12.51 7.11
CA ALA A 72 6.99 -13.24 8.32
C ALA A 72 6.92 -14.77 8.13
N TRP A 73 6.00 -15.27 7.31
CA TRP A 73 5.80 -16.70 7.10
C TRP A 73 6.79 -17.33 6.11
N PHE A 74 7.21 -16.59 5.08
CA PHE A 74 7.99 -17.14 3.97
C PHE A 74 9.52 -17.12 4.19
N ASP A 75 10.22 -18.08 3.58
CA ASP A 75 11.68 -18.09 3.46
C ASP A 75 12.21 -16.83 2.76
N ASP A 76 13.47 -16.44 3.00
CA ASP A 76 14.05 -15.16 2.55
C ASP A 76 13.83 -14.84 1.07
N ARG A 77 13.95 -15.85 0.19
CA ARG A 77 13.75 -15.64 -1.25
C ARG A 77 12.30 -15.28 -1.59
N ARG A 78 11.33 -15.95 -0.95
CA ARG A 78 9.90 -15.73 -1.15
C ARG A 78 9.44 -14.45 -0.46
N ALA A 79 9.94 -14.17 0.75
CA ALA A 79 9.69 -12.93 1.47
C ALA A 79 10.20 -11.70 0.68
N THR A 80 11.38 -11.81 0.08
CA THR A 80 11.92 -10.78 -0.81
C THR A 80 11.05 -10.58 -2.05
N ALA A 81 10.61 -11.68 -2.69
CA ALA A 81 9.71 -11.60 -3.84
C ALA A 81 8.38 -10.92 -3.51
N VAL A 82 7.79 -11.22 -2.34
CA VAL A 82 6.57 -10.55 -1.85
C VAL A 82 6.79 -9.06 -1.65
N LEU A 83 7.87 -8.66 -0.98
CA LEU A 83 8.19 -7.25 -0.76
C LEU A 83 8.45 -6.51 -2.08
N THR A 84 9.21 -7.10 -3.00
CA THR A 84 9.49 -6.49 -4.31
C THR A 84 8.21 -6.36 -5.13
N ALA A 85 7.39 -7.40 -5.21
CA ALA A 85 6.14 -7.36 -5.96
C ALA A 85 5.18 -6.29 -5.40
N PHE A 86 5.02 -6.25 -4.07
CA PHE A 86 4.17 -5.26 -3.43
C PHE A 86 4.71 -3.84 -3.65
N ALA A 87 6.00 -3.60 -3.44
CA ALA A 87 6.63 -2.30 -3.65
C ALA A 87 6.45 -1.79 -5.09
N LEU A 88 6.66 -2.64 -6.09
CA LEU A 88 6.51 -2.26 -7.51
C LEU A 88 5.06 -1.88 -7.84
N VAL A 89 4.10 -2.69 -7.39
CA VAL A 89 2.67 -2.41 -7.60
C VAL A 89 2.27 -1.13 -6.87
N SER A 90 2.68 -0.94 -5.62
CA SER A 90 2.39 0.28 -4.86
C SER A 90 2.95 1.53 -5.55
N LEU A 91 4.19 1.48 -6.05
CA LEU A 91 4.78 2.59 -6.80
C LEU A 91 4.00 2.92 -8.08
N ALA A 92 3.59 1.90 -8.83
CA ALA A 92 2.80 2.08 -10.05
C ALA A 92 1.44 2.74 -9.75
N VAL A 93 0.77 2.30 -8.68
CA VAL A 93 -0.52 2.87 -8.24
C VAL A 93 -0.34 4.32 -7.78
N VAL A 94 0.66 4.61 -6.94
CA VAL A 94 0.99 5.99 -6.51
C VAL A 94 1.23 6.88 -7.72
N ALA A 95 2.02 6.42 -8.69
CA ALA A 95 2.32 7.18 -9.90
C ALA A 95 1.05 7.45 -10.72
N SER A 96 0.20 6.45 -10.90
CA SER A 96 -1.09 6.59 -11.58
C SER A 96 -1.99 7.61 -10.89
N ASN A 97 -2.06 7.55 -9.55
CA ASN A 97 -2.86 8.49 -8.75
C ASN A 97 -2.31 9.92 -8.84
N ALA A 98 -0.98 10.08 -8.80
CA ALA A 98 -0.34 11.38 -8.98
C ALA A 98 -0.57 11.97 -10.38
N VAL A 99 -0.48 11.16 -11.44
CA VAL A 99 -0.77 11.60 -12.82
C VAL A 99 -2.23 12.02 -12.95
N THR A 100 -3.16 11.24 -12.38
CA THR A 100 -4.59 11.57 -12.40
C THR A 100 -4.87 12.89 -11.68
N LEU A 101 -4.28 13.10 -10.51
CA LEU A 101 -4.39 14.34 -9.75
C LEU A 101 -3.77 15.55 -10.45
N ALA A 102 -2.70 15.36 -11.21
CA ALA A 102 -2.06 16.44 -11.97
C ALA A 102 -2.83 16.81 -13.25
N SER A 103 -3.73 15.93 -13.71
CA SER A 103 -4.53 16.13 -14.92
C SER A 103 -5.89 16.81 -14.70
N VAL A 104 -6.23 17.14 -13.45
CA VAL A 104 -7.51 17.76 -13.06
C VAL A 104 -7.35 19.11 -12.39
#